data_AF-A0A7K4D4V6-F1
#
_entry.id   AF-A0A7K4D4V6-F1
#
_cell.length_a   1.000
_cell.length_b   1.000
_cell.length_c   1.000
_cell.angle_alpha   90.00
_cell.angle_beta   90.00
_cell.angle_gamma   90.00
#
_symmetry.space_group_name_H-M   'P 1'
#
loop_
_entity.id
_entity.type
_entity.pdbx_description
1 polymer ?
#
loop_
_entity_poly.entity_id
_entity_poly.type
_entity_poly.pdbx_seq_one_letter_code
_entity_poly.pdbx_strand_id
1 'polypeptide(L)'
;MVDSQAFDAKAIIEAALFAAGRTLTLRELADLSGLSEERARSEAMDLAAEYNLRASGLEVKDIGDGFAMQVRSRLARVVVPLAPREIEAPLIRTLAIIAYKQPLKQSDLVEIRGNKSYVHVKELEKRGLISAEKIGRTKLLTTTRAFADYFGLESCNPQAVRRALLKDKKLIGVSPMYKSLALRLGLDFIVVNPYNPKAEDLSKLKEIELLVLAPGYADRVREHYSGEILEASIRTLSQLKNSAERICQAAGSGDVEPLVAEVDSLLHRFRERAKSAKPIKPLTPMIEDIARDLRIAVQEDGLRAAPDSAKMDADIQVPAHQPYDMDILERVVQRYERILKPSK
;
A
#
# COMPACT_ATOMS: atom_id res chain seq x y z
N MET A 1 -49.20 -32.02 -25.90
CA MET A 1 -47.96 -32.34 -26.64
C MET A 1 -47.36 -31.02 -27.07
N VAL A 2 -46.30 -30.58 -26.39
CA VAL A 2 -45.55 -29.38 -26.76
C VAL A 2 -44.40 -29.84 -27.64
N ASP A 3 -44.26 -29.20 -28.79
CA ASP A 3 -43.35 -29.52 -29.89
C ASP A 3 -41.92 -29.85 -29.44
N SER A 4 -41.39 -30.95 -29.97
CA SER A 4 -39.97 -31.30 -29.89
C SER A 4 -39.16 -30.48 -30.90
N GLN A 5 -38.90 -29.21 -30.59
CA GLN A 5 -37.71 -28.56 -31.13
C GLN A 5 -36.54 -28.91 -30.21
N ALA A 6 -35.65 -29.79 -30.67
CA ALA A 6 -34.36 -29.94 -30.01
C ALA A 6 -33.62 -28.60 -30.17
N PHE A 7 -33.62 -27.78 -29.12
CA PHE A 7 -32.85 -26.55 -29.09
C PHE A 7 -31.38 -26.87 -29.32
N ASP A 8 -30.69 -26.05 -30.11
CA ASP A 8 -29.25 -26.20 -30.30
C ASP A 8 -28.54 -26.14 -28.94
N ALA A 9 -27.72 -27.14 -28.65
CA ALA A 9 -27.02 -27.26 -27.38
C ALA A 9 -26.14 -26.04 -27.10
N LYS A 10 -25.53 -25.45 -28.14
CA LYS A 10 -24.76 -24.22 -28.00
C LYS A 10 -25.65 -23.03 -27.61
N ALA A 11 -26.84 -22.92 -28.19
CA ALA A 11 -27.82 -21.90 -27.82
C ALA A 11 -28.34 -22.06 -26.38
N ILE A 12 -28.52 -23.31 -25.92
CA ILE A 12 -28.84 -23.61 -24.51
C ILE A 12 -27.71 -23.12 -23.59
N ILE A 13 -26.45 -23.44 -23.93
CA ILE A 13 -25.28 -23.03 -23.16
C ILE A 13 -25.17 -21.50 -23.12
N GLU A 14 -25.36 -20.81 -24.25
CA GLU A 14 -25.35 -19.35 -24.32
C GLU A 14 -26.42 -18.73 -23.41
N ALA A 15 -27.67 -19.21 -23.52
CA ALA A 15 -28.78 -18.74 -22.70
C ALA A 15 -28.56 -19.01 -21.21
N ALA A 16 -28.01 -20.19 -20.87
CA ALA A 16 -27.69 -20.56 -19.50
C ALA A 16 -26.64 -19.62 -18.89
N LEU A 17 -25.54 -19.36 -19.62
CA LEU A 17 -24.48 -18.46 -19.17
C LEU A 17 -24.98 -17.02 -18.98
N PHE A 18 -25.84 -16.53 -19.89
CA PHE A 18 -26.47 -15.23 -19.76
C PHE A 18 -27.40 -15.15 -18.55
N ALA A 19 -28.30 -16.13 -18.41
CA ALA A 19 -29.31 -16.13 -17.35
C ALA A 19 -28.71 -16.33 -15.94
N ALA A 20 -27.63 -17.11 -15.84
CA ALA A 20 -27.02 -17.43 -14.55
C ALA A 20 -26.34 -16.22 -13.90
N GLY A 21 -25.76 -15.31 -14.70
CA GLY A 21 -24.98 -14.17 -14.19
C GLY A 21 -23.77 -14.57 -13.32
N ARG A 22 -23.37 -15.85 -13.34
CA ARG A 22 -22.26 -16.44 -12.59
C ARG A 22 -21.55 -17.49 -13.45
N THR A 23 -20.40 -17.96 -12.98
CA THR A 23 -19.74 -19.14 -13.56
C THR A 23 -20.65 -20.37 -13.46
N LEU A 24 -20.80 -21.08 -14.57
CA LEU A 24 -21.44 -22.39 -14.65
C LEU A 24 -20.36 -23.45 -14.82
N THR A 25 -20.44 -24.50 -14.00
CA THR A 25 -19.55 -25.66 -14.10
C THR A 25 -19.86 -26.46 -15.36
N LEU A 26 -18.89 -27.25 -15.83
CA LEU A 26 -19.09 -28.15 -16.98
C LEU A 26 -20.24 -29.12 -16.77
N ARG A 27 -20.40 -29.60 -15.54
CA ARG A 27 -21.51 -30.48 -15.16
C ARG A 27 -22.87 -29.80 -15.32
N GLU A 28 -23.01 -28.56 -14.83
CA GLU A 28 -24.25 -27.79 -15.00
C GLU A 28 -24.56 -27.55 -16.49
N LEU A 29 -23.54 -27.22 -17.29
CA LEU A 29 -23.70 -27.02 -18.73
C LEU A 29 -24.08 -28.32 -19.45
N ALA A 30 -23.44 -29.44 -19.09
CA ALA A 30 -23.73 -30.77 -19.62
C ALA A 30 -25.18 -31.19 -19.31
N ASP A 31 -25.59 -31.05 -18.04
CA ASP A 31 -26.93 -31.40 -17.58
C ASP A 31 -28.02 -30.56 -18.29
N LEU A 32 -27.78 -29.27 -18.50
CA LEU A 32 -28.73 -28.37 -19.19
C LEU A 32 -28.81 -28.63 -20.70
N SER A 33 -27.66 -28.89 -21.33
CA SER A 33 -27.56 -29.07 -22.79
C SER A 33 -27.82 -30.52 -23.24
N GLY A 34 -27.91 -31.48 -22.32
CA GLY A 34 -28.04 -32.90 -22.63
C GLY A 34 -26.77 -33.50 -23.26
N LEU A 35 -25.61 -32.87 -23.06
CA LEU A 35 -24.31 -33.29 -23.59
C LEU A 35 -23.46 -34.00 -22.52
N SER A 36 -22.37 -34.66 -22.95
CA SER A 36 -21.28 -35.00 -22.02
C SER A 36 -20.51 -33.74 -21.62
N GLU A 37 -19.82 -33.75 -20.47
CA GLU A 37 -18.98 -32.61 -20.03
C GLU A 37 -17.91 -32.22 -21.07
N GLU A 38 -17.35 -33.20 -21.78
CA GLU A 38 -16.36 -32.98 -22.84
C GLU A 38 -16.97 -32.25 -24.05
N ARG A 39 -18.18 -32.65 -24.45
CA ARG A 39 -18.92 -31.99 -25.54
C ARG A 39 -19.37 -30.59 -25.11
N ALA A 40 -19.90 -30.43 -23.89
CA ALA A 40 -20.28 -29.13 -23.35
C ALA A 40 -19.10 -28.16 -23.27
N ARG A 41 -17.90 -28.65 -22.90
CA ARG A 41 -16.66 -27.86 -22.94
C ARG A 41 -16.34 -27.41 -24.35
N SER A 42 -16.41 -28.31 -25.33
CA SER A 42 -16.15 -27.99 -26.74
C SER A 42 -17.10 -26.90 -27.24
N GLU A 43 -18.41 -27.06 -27.00
CA GLU A 43 -19.40 -26.07 -27.43
C GLU A 43 -19.22 -24.71 -26.75
N ALA A 44 -18.85 -24.70 -25.46
CA ALA A 44 -18.58 -23.47 -24.72
C ALA A 44 -17.29 -22.76 -25.20
N MET A 45 -16.26 -23.51 -25.58
CA MET A 45 -15.04 -22.96 -26.20
C MET A 45 -15.33 -22.38 -27.58
N ASP A 46 -16.13 -23.06 -28.39
CA ASP A 46 -16.54 -22.55 -29.71
C ASP A 46 -17.36 -21.26 -29.55
N LEU A 47 -18.30 -21.22 -28.61
CA LEU A 47 -19.06 -20.02 -28.27
C LEU A 47 -18.14 -18.87 -27.82
N ALA A 48 -17.12 -19.16 -27.02
CA ALA A 48 -16.12 -18.16 -26.63
C ALA A 48 -15.35 -17.61 -27.83
N ALA A 49 -14.96 -18.46 -28.79
CA ALA A 49 -14.30 -18.04 -30.02
C ALA A 49 -15.22 -17.14 -30.88
N GLU A 50 -16.50 -17.48 -31.01
CA GLU A 50 -17.50 -16.69 -31.74
C GLU A 50 -17.69 -15.29 -31.13
N TYR A 51 -17.83 -15.22 -29.80
CA TYR A 51 -17.94 -13.94 -29.08
C TYR A 51 -16.68 -13.07 -29.21
N ASN A 52 -15.50 -13.69 -29.32
CA ASN A 52 -14.24 -13.02 -29.60
C ASN A 52 -14.17 -12.48 -31.03
N LEU A 53 -14.59 -13.27 -32.02
CA LEU A 53 -14.61 -12.84 -33.42
C LEU A 53 -15.58 -11.67 -33.66
N ARG A 54 -16.74 -11.68 -32.98
CA ARG A 54 -17.76 -10.62 -33.09
C ARG A 54 -17.30 -9.25 -32.56
N ALA A 55 -16.21 -9.21 -31.78
CA ALA A 55 -15.73 -8.01 -31.09
C ALA A 55 -16.81 -7.28 -30.26
N SER A 56 -17.82 -8.04 -29.77
CA SER A 56 -18.95 -7.56 -28.97
C SER A 56 -18.50 -6.93 -27.63
N GLY A 57 -19.41 -6.25 -26.94
CA GLY A 57 -19.20 -5.78 -25.57
C GLY A 57 -19.22 -6.88 -24.51
N LEU A 58 -19.72 -8.06 -24.86
CA LEU A 58 -19.74 -9.27 -24.03
C LEU A 58 -18.66 -10.26 -24.48
N GLU A 59 -18.25 -11.13 -23.56
CA GLU A 59 -17.38 -12.28 -23.82
C GLU A 59 -17.85 -13.50 -23.03
N VAL A 60 -17.61 -14.68 -23.60
CA VAL A 60 -17.65 -15.95 -22.86
C VAL A 60 -16.22 -16.33 -22.51
N LYS A 61 -15.96 -16.59 -21.23
CA LYS A 61 -14.62 -16.81 -20.71
C LYS A 61 -14.53 -18.14 -19.97
N ASP A 62 -13.46 -18.88 -20.24
CA ASP A 62 -13.03 -20.05 -19.48
C ASP A 62 -12.35 -19.59 -18.18
N ILE A 63 -12.85 -20.05 -17.04
CA ILE A 63 -12.37 -19.71 -15.68
C ILE A 63 -11.62 -20.92 -15.05
N GLY A 64 -11.43 -21.99 -15.83
CA GLY A 64 -10.68 -23.19 -15.45
C GLY A 64 -11.60 -24.34 -15.01
N ASP A 65 -12.51 -24.09 -14.07
CA ASP A 65 -13.50 -25.05 -13.57
C ASP A 65 -14.90 -24.90 -14.22
N GLY A 66 -15.06 -23.91 -15.10
CA GLY A 66 -16.32 -23.62 -15.77
C GLY A 66 -16.22 -22.42 -16.73
N PHE A 67 -17.38 -21.97 -17.20
CA PHE A 67 -17.51 -20.85 -18.13
C PHE A 67 -18.41 -19.76 -17.56
N ALA A 68 -18.14 -18.51 -17.89
CA ALA A 68 -19.00 -17.38 -17.57
C ALA A 68 -19.19 -16.46 -18.77
N MET A 69 -20.38 -15.89 -18.93
CA MET A 69 -20.62 -14.76 -19.82
C MET A 69 -20.49 -13.45 -19.04
N GLN A 70 -19.63 -12.55 -19.47
CA GLN A 70 -19.33 -11.30 -18.77
C GLN A 70 -19.12 -10.12 -19.73
N VAL A 71 -19.19 -8.90 -19.20
CA VAL A 71 -18.82 -7.70 -19.95
C VAL A 71 -17.30 -7.67 -20.13
N ARG A 72 -16.83 -7.31 -21.33
CA ARG A 72 -15.39 -7.17 -21.59
C ARG A 72 -14.76 -6.13 -20.67
N SER A 73 -13.56 -6.43 -20.19
CA SER A 73 -12.77 -5.58 -19.28
C SER A 73 -12.65 -4.12 -19.74
N ARG A 74 -12.50 -3.87 -21.04
CA ARG A 74 -12.42 -2.53 -21.65
C ARG A 74 -13.71 -1.68 -21.47
N LEU A 75 -14.86 -2.33 -21.31
CA LEU A 75 -16.17 -1.67 -21.14
C LEU A 75 -16.68 -1.71 -19.69
N ALA A 76 -16.07 -2.52 -18.83
CA ALA A 76 -16.50 -2.70 -17.45
C ALA A 76 -16.71 -1.37 -16.71
N ARG A 77 -15.75 -0.44 -16.80
CA ARG A 77 -15.86 0.89 -16.15
C ARG A 77 -17.06 1.71 -16.61
N VAL A 78 -17.50 1.54 -17.86
CA VAL A 78 -18.61 2.31 -18.44
C VAL A 78 -19.97 1.76 -17.96
N VAL A 79 -20.07 0.44 -17.78
CA VAL A 79 -21.34 -0.22 -17.41
C VAL A 79 -21.49 -0.50 -15.91
N VAL A 80 -20.41 -0.37 -15.11
CA VAL A 80 -20.43 -0.48 -13.65
C VAL A 80 -21.57 0.28 -12.97
N PRO A 81 -21.95 1.52 -13.39
CA PRO A 81 -23.07 2.23 -12.79
C PRO A 81 -24.44 1.55 -12.98
N LEU A 82 -24.59 0.71 -14.01
CA LEU A 82 -25.82 0.02 -14.39
C LEU A 82 -25.88 -1.42 -13.88
N ALA A 83 -24.74 -1.98 -13.46
CA ALA A 83 -24.68 -3.33 -12.91
C ALA A 83 -25.41 -3.39 -11.56
N PRO A 84 -26.24 -4.42 -11.30
CA PRO A 84 -26.84 -4.60 -9.98
C PRO A 84 -25.72 -4.71 -8.94
N ARG A 85 -25.84 -3.93 -7.85
CA ARG A 85 -24.91 -4.03 -6.72
C ARG A 85 -25.21 -5.32 -5.96
N GLU A 86 -24.60 -6.42 -6.38
CA GLU A 86 -24.79 -7.75 -5.76
C GLU A 86 -24.36 -7.81 -4.28
N ILE A 87 -23.50 -6.89 -3.85
CA ILE A 87 -23.01 -6.77 -2.49
C ILE A 87 -23.32 -5.37 -1.95
N GLU A 88 -24.02 -5.31 -0.82
CA GLU A 88 -24.35 -4.04 -0.19
C GLU A 88 -23.07 -3.28 0.26
N ALA A 89 -23.11 -1.95 0.18
CA ALA A 89 -21.98 -1.10 0.55
C ALA A 89 -21.43 -1.33 1.98
N PRO A 90 -22.24 -1.63 3.02
CA PRO A 90 -21.70 -2.02 4.33
C PRO A 90 -20.87 -3.30 4.26
N LEU A 91 -21.31 -4.31 3.51
CA LEU A 91 -20.65 -5.59 3.39
C LEU A 91 -19.32 -5.47 2.62
N ILE A 92 -19.30 -4.71 1.52
CA ILE A 92 -18.06 -4.39 0.78
C ILE A 92 -17.03 -3.69 1.68
N ARG A 93 -17.46 -2.72 2.51
CA ARG A 93 -16.50 -2.03 3.39
C ARG A 93 -15.88 -2.96 4.43
N THR A 94 -16.61 -3.96 4.92
CA THR A 94 -16.02 -4.98 5.81
C THR A 94 -15.08 -5.90 5.03
N LEU A 95 -15.46 -6.32 3.84
CA LEU A 95 -14.63 -7.14 2.96
C LEU A 95 -13.31 -6.44 2.61
N ALA A 96 -13.34 -5.14 2.32
CA ALA A 96 -12.14 -4.35 2.01
C ALA A 96 -11.14 -4.33 3.18
N ILE A 97 -11.62 -4.20 4.43
CA ILE A 97 -10.75 -4.24 5.62
C ILE A 97 -10.11 -5.62 5.77
N ILE A 98 -10.88 -6.70 5.58
CA ILE A 98 -10.36 -8.08 5.62
C ILE A 98 -9.31 -8.27 4.52
N ALA A 99 -9.65 -7.93 3.27
CA ALA A 99 -8.77 -8.07 2.11
C ALA A 99 -7.46 -7.28 2.25
N TYR A 100 -7.53 -6.08 2.83
CA TYR A 100 -6.34 -5.26 3.09
C TYR A 100 -5.51 -5.78 4.26
N LYS A 101 -6.14 -6.14 5.38
CA LYS A 101 -5.43 -6.52 6.62
C LYS A 101 -5.20 -8.01 6.79
N GLN A 102 -5.56 -8.85 5.82
CA GLN A 102 -5.38 -10.29 5.93
C GLN A 102 -3.89 -10.67 6.13
N PRO A 103 -3.61 -11.73 6.91
CA PRO A 103 -4.58 -12.46 7.74
C PRO A 103 -5.03 -11.63 8.95
N LEU A 104 -6.34 -11.48 9.17
CA LEU A 104 -6.93 -10.57 10.17
C LEU A 104 -7.73 -11.35 11.21
N LYS A 105 -7.51 -11.11 12.52
CA LYS A 105 -8.37 -11.71 13.55
C LYS A 105 -9.75 -11.05 13.54
N GLN A 106 -10.79 -11.85 13.71
CA GLN A 106 -12.17 -11.35 13.77
C GLN A 106 -12.40 -10.39 14.95
N SER A 107 -11.68 -10.58 16.07
CA SER A 107 -11.69 -9.64 17.21
C SER A 107 -11.23 -8.25 16.79
N ASP A 108 -10.12 -8.16 16.08
CA ASP A 108 -9.51 -6.91 15.64
C ASP A 108 -10.42 -6.22 14.60
N LEU A 109 -11.08 -7.01 13.75
CA LEU A 109 -12.11 -6.48 12.84
C LEU A 109 -13.29 -5.85 13.62
N VAL A 110 -13.76 -6.50 14.68
CA VAL A 110 -14.84 -6.00 15.53
C VAL A 110 -14.44 -4.73 16.25
N GLU A 111 -13.18 -4.59 16.69
CA GLU A 111 -12.67 -3.34 17.25
C GLU A 111 -12.69 -2.19 16.21
N ILE A 112 -12.36 -2.49 14.94
CA ILE A 112 -12.34 -1.47 13.87
C ILE A 112 -13.75 -1.08 13.41
N ARG A 113 -14.69 -2.04 13.34
CA ARG A 113 -15.99 -1.86 12.64
C ARG A 113 -17.22 -2.03 13.52
N GLY A 114 -17.03 -2.40 14.78
CA GLY A 114 -18.10 -2.70 15.73
C GLY A 114 -18.77 -4.06 15.48
N ASN A 115 -19.78 -4.35 16.31
CA ASN A 115 -20.43 -5.67 16.41
C ASN A 115 -21.11 -6.16 15.12
N LYS A 116 -21.47 -5.26 14.18
CA LYS A 116 -22.03 -5.66 12.89
C LYS A 116 -21.08 -6.54 12.07
N SER A 117 -19.79 -6.51 12.39
CA SER A 117 -18.77 -7.34 11.73
C SER A 117 -19.02 -8.84 11.85
N TYR A 118 -19.69 -9.32 12.92
CA TYR A 118 -20.03 -10.74 13.05
C TYR A 118 -20.99 -11.22 11.95
N VAL A 119 -22.03 -10.41 11.67
CA VAL A 119 -23.01 -10.71 10.62
C VAL A 119 -22.34 -10.64 9.24
N HIS A 120 -21.52 -9.62 9.02
CA HIS A 120 -20.79 -9.46 7.76
C HIS A 120 -19.82 -10.60 7.49
N VAL A 121 -19.04 -11.05 8.49
CA VAL A 121 -18.12 -12.19 8.33
C VAL A 121 -18.89 -13.45 7.95
N LYS A 122 -20.02 -13.74 8.61
CA LYS A 122 -20.85 -14.91 8.29
C LYS A 122 -21.39 -14.85 6.84
N GLU A 123 -21.82 -13.68 6.39
CA GLU A 123 -22.33 -13.49 5.04
C GLU A 123 -21.22 -13.56 3.98
N LEU A 124 -20.05 -12.98 4.24
CA LEU A 124 -18.89 -13.06 3.33
C LEU A 124 -18.34 -14.48 3.21
N GLU A 125 -18.32 -15.23 4.32
CA GLU A 125 -17.94 -16.65 4.37
C GLU A 125 -18.95 -17.50 3.58
N LYS A 126 -20.27 -17.25 3.75
CA LYS A 126 -21.33 -17.92 2.97
C LYS A 126 -21.21 -17.66 1.46
N ARG A 127 -20.80 -16.45 1.07
CA ARG A 127 -20.54 -16.09 -0.34
C ARG A 127 -19.22 -16.65 -0.87
N GLY A 128 -18.44 -17.32 -0.02
CA GLY A 128 -17.15 -17.88 -0.41
C GLY A 128 -16.06 -16.85 -0.67
N LEU A 129 -16.27 -15.56 -0.36
CA LEU A 129 -15.29 -14.49 -0.62
C LEU A 129 -14.17 -14.44 0.43
N ILE A 130 -14.42 -15.00 1.62
CA ILE A 130 -13.42 -15.13 2.67
C ILE A 130 -13.42 -16.55 3.25
N SER A 131 -12.27 -16.98 3.77
CA SER A 131 -12.15 -18.11 4.68
C SER A 131 -12.03 -17.57 6.11
N ALA A 132 -12.60 -18.31 7.07
CA ALA A 132 -12.59 -17.93 8.48
C ALA A 132 -12.21 -19.13 9.37
N GLU A 133 -10.92 -19.29 9.64
CA GLU A 133 -10.36 -20.42 10.38
C GLU A 133 -10.30 -20.15 11.88
N LYS A 134 -10.70 -21.12 12.71
CA LYS A 134 -10.72 -20.93 14.16
C LYS A 134 -9.30 -20.93 14.73
N ILE A 135 -8.92 -19.87 15.44
CA ILE A 135 -7.66 -19.76 16.18
C ILE A 135 -7.97 -19.35 17.62
N GLY A 136 -7.80 -20.29 18.55
CA GLY A 136 -8.12 -20.10 19.96
C GLY A 136 -9.59 -19.72 20.16
N ARG A 137 -9.83 -18.50 20.65
CA ARG A 137 -11.17 -17.94 20.94
C ARG A 137 -11.72 -17.03 19.82
N THR A 138 -11.01 -16.88 18.70
CA THR A 138 -11.40 -16.01 17.59
C THR A 138 -11.27 -16.76 16.25
N LYS A 139 -11.60 -16.09 15.14
CA LYS A 139 -11.34 -16.59 13.78
C LYS A 139 -10.24 -15.75 13.11
N LEU A 140 -9.41 -16.38 12.28
CA LEU A 140 -8.48 -15.73 11.37
C LEU A 140 -9.12 -15.65 9.99
N LEU A 141 -9.19 -14.45 9.43
CA LEU A 141 -9.91 -14.12 8.21
C LEU A 141 -8.92 -13.89 7.07
N THR A 142 -9.16 -14.55 5.93
CA THR A 142 -8.38 -14.42 4.68
C THR A 142 -9.30 -14.39 3.46
N THR A 143 -8.86 -13.81 2.34
CA THR A 143 -9.59 -13.84 1.06
C THR A 143 -9.36 -15.15 0.32
N THR A 144 -10.34 -15.55 -0.49
CA THR A 144 -10.33 -16.82 -1.24
C THR A 144 -10.07 -16.62 -2.75
N ARG A 145 -9.98 -17.72 -3.50
CA ARG A 145 -9.95 -17.68 -4.98
C ARG A 145 -11.15 -16.99 -5.59
N ALA A 146 -12.35 -17.30 -5.09
CA ALA A 146 -13.57 -16.64 -5.51
C ALA A 146 -13.54 -15.11 -5.33
N PHE A 147 -12.88 -14.59 -4.28
CA PHE A 147 -12.66 -13.15 -4.16
C PHE A 147 -11.78 -12.60 -5.29
N ALA A 148 -10.66 -13.25 -5.59
CA ALA A 148 -9.79 -12.80 -6.67
C ALA A 148 -10.53 -12.82 -8.01
N ASP A 149 -11.26 -13.88 -8.31
CA ASP A 149 -12.03 -13.98 -9.55
C ASP A 149 -13.14 -12.90 -9.61
N TYR A 150 -13.85 -12.67 -8.50
CA TYR A 150 -14.89 -11.64 -8.39
C TYR A 150 -14.37 -10.22 -8.66
N PHE A 151 -13.16 -9.90 -8.20
CA PHE A 151 -12.54 -8.58 -8.38
C PHE A 151 -11.56 -8.51 -9.57
N GLY A 152 -11.48 -9.57 -10.37
CA GLY A 152 -10.58 -9.65 -11.53
C GLY A 152 -9.09 -9.56 -11.16
N LEU A 153 -8.70 -10.18 -10.04
CA LEU A 153 -7.32 -10.27 -9.57
C LEU A 153 -6.69 -11.59 -9.99
N GLU A 154 -5.41 -11.58 -10.31
CA GLU A 154 -4.67 -12.79 -10.70
C GLU A 154 -4.45 -13.75 -9.52
N SER A 155 -4.43 -13.22 -8.29
CA SER A 155 -4.10 -13.95 -7.07
C SER A 155 -4.78 -13.38 -5.82
N CYS A 156 -5.00 -14.25 -4.84
CA CYS A 156 -5.53 -13.94 -3.50
C CYS A 156 -4.41 -13.71 -2.48
N ASN A 157 -3.16 -13.77 -2.95
CA ASN A 157 -2.00 -13.47 -2.13
C ASN A 157 -2.20 -12.07 -1.48
N PRO A 158 -1.97 -11.93 -0.16
CA PRO A 158 -2.20 -10.67 0.56
C PRO A 158 -1.56 -9.45 -0.10
N GLN A 159 -0.34 -9.58 -0.61
CA GLN A 159 0.39 -8.51 -1.28
C GLN A 159 -0.25 -8.14 -2.63
N ALA A 160 -0.63 -9.13 -3.45
CA ALA A 160 -1.31 -8.90 -4.73
C ALA A 160 -2.66 -8.20 -4.54
N VAL A 161 -3.42 -8.63 -3.52
CA VAL A 161 -4.71 -8.04 -3.16
C VAL A 161 -4.55 -6.59 -2.68
N ARG A 162 -3.57 -6.32 -1.81
CA ARG A 162 -3.26 -4.94 -1.38
C ARG A 162 -2.91 -4.06 -2.57
N ARG A 163 -2.01 -4.50 -3.44
CA ARG A 163 -1.61 -3.75 -4.65
C ARG A 163 -2.81 -3.42 -5.54
N ALA A 164 -3.71 -4.38 -5.73
CA ALA A 164 -4.89 -4.17 -6.55
C ALA A 164 -5.92 -3.21 -5.92
N LEU A 165 -6.08 -3.25 -4.58
CA LEU A 165 -6.91 -2.29 -3.84
C LEU A 165 -6.32 -0.87 -3.86
N LEU A 166 -4.99 -0.78 -3.95
CA LEU A 166 -4.23 0.45 -3.95
C LEU A 166 -3.90 0.94 -5.36
N LYS A 167 -4.67 0.56 -6.39
CA LYS A 167 -4.38 0.66 -7.84
C LYS A 167 -3.84 2.01 -8.42
N ASP A 168 -3.65 3.04 -7.60
CA ASP A 168 -3.02 4.32 -7.92
C ASP A 168 -1.87 4.73 -6.96
N LYS A 169 -1.40 3.84 -6.06
CA LYS A 169 -0.40 4.14 -5.03
C LYS A 169 0.82 3.25 -5.22
N LYS A 170 1.98 3.89 -5.38
CA LYS A 170 3.27 3.21 -5.55
C LYS A 170 3.62 2.41 -4.30
N LEU A 171 4.10 1.17 -4.44
CA LEU A 171 4.73 0.49 -3.30
C LEU A 171 6.09 1.14 -3.02
N ILE A 172 6.26 1.65 -1.79
CA ILE A 172 7.43 2.45 -1.42
C ILE A 172 8.45 1.59 -0.70
N GLY A 173 9.70 1.63 -1.13
CA GLY A 173 10.83 1.18 -0.34
C GLY A 173 11.38 2.34 0.48
N VAL A 174 11.69 2.09 1.74
CA VAL A 174 12.39 3.08 2.58
C VAL A 174 13.60 2.43 3.24
N SER A 175 14.71 3.17 3.32
CA SER A 175 15.84 2.70 4.13
C SER A 175 15.47 2.66 5.62
N PRO A 176 16.15 1.85 6.47
CA PRO A 176 15.81 1.71 7.89
C PRO A 176 15.69 3.04 8.64
N MET A 177 16.48 4.04 8.22
CA MET A 177 16.47 5.40 8.76
C MET A 177 15.11 6.11 8.65
N TYR A 178 14.34 5.82 7.60
CA TYR A 178 13.06 6.46 7.27
C TYR A 178 11.84 5.65 7.72
N LYS A 179 12.04 4.48 8.35
CA LYS A 179 10.94 3.62 8.81
C LYS A 179 9.94 4.38 9.70
N SER A 180 10.43 5.12 10.70
CA SER A 180 9.55 5.89 11.60
C SER A 180 8.83 7.03 10.90
N LEU A 181 9.46 7.67 9.90
CA LEU A 181 8.79 8.67 9.07
C LEU A 181 7.66 8.05 8.25
N ALA A 182 7.93 6.93 7.56
CA ALA A 182 6.94 6.26 6.73
C ALA A 182 5.74 5.77 7.54
N LEU A 183 5.97 5.30 8.78
CA LEU A 183 4.90 4.98 9.73
C LEU A 183 4.06 6.20 10.10
N ARG A 184 4.70 7.34 10.44
CA ARG A 184 4.00 8.60 10.78
C ARG A 184 3.15 9.11 9.62
N LEU A 185 3.63 8.94 8.40
CA LEU A 185 2.92 9.35 7.18
C LEU A 185 1.83 8.35 6.76
N GLY A 186 1.68 7.22 7.45
CA GLY A 186 0.68 6.21 7.09
C GLY A 186 0.89 5.60 5.71
N LEU A 187 2.14 5.52 5.26
CA LEU A 187 2.50 4.95 3.96
C LEU A 187 2.41 3.42 3.98
N ASP A 188 2.09 2.81 2.85
CA ASP A 188 2.33 1.38 2.63
C ASP A 188 3.75 1.22 2.08
N PHE A 189 4.63 0.64 2.90
CA PHE A 189 6.06 0.62 2.61
C PHE A 189 6.71 -0.69 3.02
N ILE A 190 7.86 -0.96 2.42
CA ILE A 190 8.79 -2.01 2.85
C ILE A 190 10.11 -1.39 3.30
N VAL A 191 10.71 -1.97 4.33
CA VAL A 191 12.06 -1.60 4.76
C VAL A 191 13.06 -2.42 3.97
N VAL A 192 13.99 -1.73 3.32
CA VAL A 192 15.03 -2.34 2.50
C VAL A 192 16.36 -1.62 2.73
N ASN A 193 17.48 -2.34 2.72
CA ASN A 193 18.80 -1.70 2.74
C ASN A 193 19.31 -1.48 1.31
N PRO A 194 19.23 -0.26 0.75
CA PRO A 194 19.66 -0.02 -0.62
C PRO A 194 21.18 0.21 -0.74
N TYR A 195 21.90 0.46 0.36
CA TYR A 195 23.30 0.89 0.28
C TYR A 195 24.27 -0.28 0.06
N ASN A 196 23.95 -1.44 0.64
CA ASN A 196 24.68 -2.68 0.48
C ASN A 196 23.68 -3.85 0.54
N PRO A 197 22.89 -4.05 -0.52
CA PRO A 197 21.74 -4.94 -0.48
C PRO A 197 22.19 -6.41 -0.39
N LYS A 198 21.57 -7.18 0.52
CA LYS A 198 21.67 -8.64 0.52
C LYS A 198 20.66 -9.25 -0.45
N ALA A 199 20.70 -10.57 -0.66
CA ALA A 199 19.75 -11.26 -1.55
C ALA A 199 18.28 -10.95 -1.22
N GLU A 200 17.92 -10.86 0.05
CA GLU A 200 16.57 -10.48 0.49
C GLU A 200 16.22 -9.03 0.12
N ASP A 201 17.17 -8.10 0.26
CA ASP A 201 16.98 -6.70 -0.13
C ASP A 201 16.83 -6.56 -1.65
N LEU A 202 17.60 -7.30 -2.44
CA LEU A 202 17.49 -7.31 -3.91
C LEU A 202 16.11 -7.77 -4.38
N SER A 203 15.52 -8.78 -3.72
CA SER A 203 14.15 -9.20 -4.01
C SER A 203 13.15 -8.09 -3.69
N LYS A 204 13.28 -7.46 -2.51
CA LYS A 204 12.42 -6.32 -2.10
C LYS A 204 12.55 -5.12 -3.04
N LEU A 205 13.76 -4.79 -3.50
CA LEU A 205 14.02 -3.70 -4.44
C LEU A 205 13.31 -3.89 -5.78
N LYS A 206 13.11 -5.14 -6.23
CA LYS A 206 12.36 -5.44 -7.46
C LYS A 206 10.85 -5.21 -7.33
N GLU A 207 10.33 -5.15 -6.11
CA GLU A 207 8.89 -5.02 -5.86
C GLU A 207 8.44 -3.56 -5.71
N ILE A 208 9.36 -2.64 -5.44
CA ILE A 208 9.06 -1.23 -5.14
C ILE A 208 9.19 -0.34 -6.38
N GLU A 209 8.31 0.65 -6.45
CA GLU A 209 8.26 1.61 -7.55
C GLU A 209 8.96 2.93 -7.21
N LEU A 210 8.98 3.28 -5.92
CA LEU A 210 9.64 4.46 -5.35
C LEU A 210 10.53 4.05 -4.18
N LEU A 211 11.79 4.48 -4.17
CA LEU A 211 12.74 4.27 -3.10
C LEU A 211 13.12 5.60 -2.42
N VAL A 212 12.84 5.70 -1.12
CA VAL A 212 13.23 6.85 -0.28
C VAL A 212 14.51 6.55 0.49
N LEU A 213 15.51 7.40 0.32
CA LEU A 213 16.84 7.23 0.92
C LEU A 213 17.53 8.55 1.29
N ALA A 214 18.66 8.44 1.97
CA ALA A 214 19.46 9.60 2.38
C ALA A 214 20.15 10.27 1.17
N PRO A 215 20.28 11.60 1.14
CA PRO A 215 20.94 12.29 0.03
C PRO A 215 22.39 11.84 -0.21
N GLY A 216 22.81 11.82 -1.48
CA GLY A 216 24.17 11.49 -1.90
C GLY A 216 24.40 9.99 -2.15
N TYR A 217 23.35 9.18 -2.20
CA TYR A 217 23.46 7.74 -2.45
C TYR A 217 22.74 7.29 -3.73
N ALA A 218 22.02 8.17 -4.42
CA ALA A 218 21.26 7.81 -5.62
C ALA A 218 22.13 7.07 -6.66
N ASP A 219 23.29 7.62 -7.04
CA ASP A 219 24.15 7.04 -8.09
C ASP A 219 24.62 5.63 -7.73
N ARG A 220 25.05 5.41 -6.48
CA ARG A 220 25.44 4.09 -5.98
C ARG A 220 24.28 3.10 -6.01
N VAL A 221 23.07 3.56 -5.67
CA VAL A 221 21.89 2.70 -5.61
C VAL A 221 21.34 2.34 -7.00
N ARG A 222 21.61 3.18 -8.01
CA ARG A 222 21.24 2.92 -9.41
C ARG A 222 21.90 1.67 -9.98
N GLU A 223 23.00 1.19 -9.40
CA GLU A 223 23.66 -0.05 -9.80
C GLU A 223 22.76 -1.30 -9.67
N HIS A 224 21.80 -1.27 -8.74
CA HIS A 224 20.93 -2.41 -8.44
C HIS A 224 19.43 -2.04 -8.33
N TYR A 225 19.06 -0.78 -8.62
CA TYR A 225 17.68 -0.32 -8.60
C TYR A 225 17.35 0.63 -9.76
N SER A 226 16.34 0.27 -10.55
CA SER A 226 15.93 1.00 -11.76
C SER A 226 14.70 1.90 -11.57
N GLY A 227 13.99 1.80 -10.44
CA GLY A 227 12.77 2.58 -10.18
C GLY A 227 13.02 4.05 -9.84
N GLU A 228 12.00 4.72 -9.31
CA GLU A 228 12.08 6.12 -8.91
C GLU A 228 12.83 6.26 -7.59
N ILE A 229 13.77 7.21 -7.49
CA ILE A 229 14.54 7.47 -6.27
C ILE A 229 14.19 8.85 -5.75
N LEU A 230 13.86 8.95 -4.47
CA LEU A 230 13.67 10.21 -3.76
C LEU A 230 14.67 10.35 -2.62
N GLU A 231 15.57 11.31 -2.77
CA GLU A 231 16.51 11.70 -1.72
C GLU A 231 15.86 12.71 -0.75
N ALA A 232 15.78 12.32 0.52
CA ALA A 232 15.04 13.06 1.55
C ALA A 232 15.98 13.55 2.66
N SER A 233 16.19 14.87 2.80
CA SER A 233 16.99 15.40 3.92
C SER A 233 16.17 15.48 5.20
N ILE A 234 16.76 15.05 6.32
CA ILE A 234 16.10 14.98 7.64
C ILE A 234 16.99 15.53 8.76
N ARG A 235 17.89 16.46 8.43
CA ARG A 235 18.84 17.01 9.43
C ARG A 235 18.15 17.98 10.38
N THR A 236 17.19 18.73 9.86
CA THR A 236 16.43 19.77 10.58
C THR A 236 14.93 19.51 10.52
N LEU A 237 14.16 20.22 11.36
CA LEU A 237 12.70 20.14 11.38
C LEU A 237 12.10 20.63 10.06
N SER A 238 12.58 21.74 9.50
CA SER A 238 12.13 22.24 8.20
C SER A 238 12.46 21.26 7.06
N GLN A 239 13.64 20.62 7.09
CA GLN A 239 14.00 19.60 6.09
C GLN A 239 13.12 18.34 6.23
N LEU A 240 12.84 17.90 7.46
CA LEU A 240 11.94 16.78 7.74
C LEU A 240 10.54 17.04 7.19
N LYS A 241 9.98 18.24 7.45
CA LYS A 241 8.69 18.69 6.92
C LYS A 241 8.67 18.65 5.39
N ASN A 242 9.61 19.32 4.74
CA ASN A 242 9.66 19.37 3.28
C ASN A 242 9.85 17.98 2.65
N SER A 243 10.70 17.14 3.23
CA SER A 243 10.89 15.77 2.77
C SER A 243 9.62 14.94 2.91
N ALA A 244 8.89 15.08 4.02
CA ALA A 244 7.64 14.37 4.23
C ALA A 244 6.58 14.74 3.18
N GLU A 245 6.42 16.03 2.86
CA GLU A 245 5.51 16.51 1.82
C GLU A 245 5.86 15.91 0.45
N ARG A 246 7.15 15.96 0.09
CA ARG A 246 7.66 15.39 -1.16
C ARG A 246 7.46 13.88 -1.25
N ILE A 247 7.65 13.15 -0.15
CA ILE A 247 7.43 11.70 -0.08
C ILE A 247 5.95 11.39 -0.33
N CYS A 248 5.01 12.04 0.37
CA CYS A 248 3.59 11.78 0.18
C CYS A 248 3.13 12.13 -1.24
N GLN A 249 3.64 13.23 -1.81
CA GLN A 249 3.37 13.62 -3.18
C GLN A 249 3.87 12.56 -4.19
N ALA A 250 5.13 12.14 -4.08
CA ALA A 250 5.72 11.16 -4.98
C ALA A 250 5.07 9.76 -4.86
N ALA A 251 4.63 9.41 -3.65
CA ALA A 251 3.92 8.19 -3.33
C ALA A 251 2.48 8.14 -3.85
N GLY A 252 1.86 9.31 -4.10
CA GLY A 252 0.42 9.40 -4.33
C GLY A 252 -0.43 8.96 -3.12
N SER A 253 0.17 8.93 -1.92
CA SER A 253 -0.45 8.42 -0.71
C SER A 253 0.20 8.96 0.56
N GLY A 254 -0.41 8.66 1.71
CA GLY A 254 0.03 9.12 3.02
C GLY A 254 -0.71 10.36 3.50
N ASP A 255 -0.53 10.67 4.78
CA ASP A 255 -1.07 11.83 5.45
C ASP A 255 0.07 12.60 6.13
N VAL A 256 0.33 13.80 5.64
CA VAL A 256 1.44 14.65 6.11
C VAL A 256 0.97 15.71 7.10
N GLU A 257 -0.33 16.00 7.19
CA GLU A 257 -0.87 17.11 7.99
C GLU A 257 -0.54 16.99 9.48
N PRO A 258 -0.67 15.82 10.14
CA PRO A 258 -0.35 15.69 11.56
C PRO A 258 1.12 15.98 11.86
N LEU A 259 2.03 15.48 11.01
CA LEU A 259 3.47 15.71 11.16
C LEU A 259 3.82 17.19 10.94
N VAL A 260 3.23 17.83 9.92
CA VAL A 260 3.43 19.25 9.64
C VAL A 260 3.01 20.11 10.83
N ALA A 261 1.83 19.87 11.40
CA ALA A 261 1.34 20.61 12.56
C ALA A 261 2.25 20.42 13.79
N GLU A 262 2.72 19.20 14.04
CA GLU A 262 3.66 18.89 15.13
C GLU A 262 5.00 19.60 14.94
N VAL A 263 5.55 19.56 13.72
CA VAL A 263 6.81 20.23 13.36
C VAL A 263 6.70 21.74 13.47
N ASP A 264 5.61 22.35 13.00
CA ASP A 264 5.41 23.80 13.06
C ASP A 264 5.31 24.28 14.52
N SER A 265 4.62 23.53 15.38
CA SER A 265 4.55 23.77 16.83
C SER A 265 5.93 23.66 17.49
N LEU A 266 6.71 22.62 17.15
CA LEU A 266 8.08 22.46 17.65
C LEU A 266 8.99 23.61 17.20
N LEU A 267 8.97 23.97 15.92
CA LEU A 267 9.76 25.07 15.37
C LEU A 267 9.44 26.39 16.06
N HIS A 268 8.15 26.67 16.30
CA HIS A 268 7.75 27.87 17.04
C HIS A 268 8.36 27.87 18.44
N ARG A 269 8.18 26.80 19.22
CA ARG A 269 8.74 26.69 20.59
C ARG A 269 10.26 26.81 20.62
N PHE A 270 10.95 26.18 19.68
CA PHE A 270 12.41 26.23 19.62
C PHE A 270 12.94 27.60 19.22
N ARG A 271 12.30 28.28 18.25
CA ARG A 271 12.68 29.64 17.85
C ARG A 271 12.44 30.65 18.96
N GLU A 272 11.36 30.51 19.73
CA GLU A 272 11.13 31.38 20.90
C GLU A 272 12.24 31.22 21.95
N ARG A 273 12.68 29.99 22.23
CA ARG A 273 13.81 29.72 23.11
C ARG A 273 15.15 30.20 22.53
N ALA A 274 15.32 30.14 21.21
CA ALA A 274 16.54 30.54 20.53
C ALA A 274 16.79 32.07 20.55
N LYS A 275 15.76 32.90 20.80
CA LYS A 275 15.91 34.37 20.90
C LYS A 275 16.92 34.81 21.96
N SER A 276 17.09 34.03 23.03
CA SER A 276 18.05 34.29 24.11
C SER A 276 19.31 33.42 24.02
N ALA A 277 19.47 32.62 22.96
CA ALA A 277 20.65 31.79 22.77
C ALA A 277 21.86 32.65 22.39
N LYS A 278 23.06 32.22 22.83
CA LYS A 278 24.32 32.82 22.40
C LYS A 278 24.55 32.54 20.90
N PRO A 279 25.20 33.46 20.17
CA PRO A 279 25.67 33.19 18.82
C PRO A 279 26.55 31.94 18.77
N ILE A 280 26.49 31.21 17.67
CA ILE A 280 27.29 30.00 17.47
C ILE A 280 28.21 30.14 16.26
N LYS A 281 29.29 29.37 16.27
CA LYS A 281 30.17 29.11 15.13
C LYS A 281 29.94 27.68 14.63
N PRO A 282 29.15 27.48 13.56
CA PRO A 282 28.96 26.18 12.95
C PRO A 282 30.27 25.65 12.38
N LEU A 283 30.67 24.43 12.76
CA LEU A 283 31.85 23.77 12.19
C LEU A 283 31.51 22.82 11.03
N THR A 284 30.23 22.57 10.76
CA THR A 284 29.75 21.74 9.65
C THR A 284 28.46 22.29 9.05
N PRO A 285 28.14 21.95 7.77
CA PRO A 285 26.87 22.36 7.15
C PRO A 285 25.63 21.88 7.91
N MET A 286 25.70 20.74 8.60
CA MET A 286 24.60 20.24 9.43
C MET A 286 24.27 21.21 10.58
N ILE A 287 25.29 21.75 11.25
CA ILE A 287 25.10 22.69 12.35
C ILE A 287 24.60 24.04 11.82
N GLU A 288 25.12 24.46 10.67
CA GLU A 288 24.67 25.69 10.01
C GLU A 288 23.19 25.62 9.62
N ASP A 289 22.75 24.49 9.06
CA ASP A 289 21.35 24.23 8.74
C ASP A 289 20.47 24.32 10.00
N ILE A 290 20.90 23.74 11.12
CA ILE A 290 20.13 23.80 12.38
C ILE A 290 20.10 25.23 12.93
N ALA A 291 21.21 25.96 12.90
CA ALA A 291 21.27 27.36 13.33
C ALA A 291 20.31 28.24 12.52
N ARG A 292 20.28 28.04 11.20
CA ARG A 292 19.34 28.71 10.30
C ARG A 292 17.89 28.38 10.64
N ASP A 293 17.60 27.11 10.93
CA ASP A 293 16.24 26.68 11.28
C ASP A 293 15.78 27.24 12.63
N LEU A 294 16.69 27.33 13.61
CA LEU A 294 16.49 27.94 14.92
C LEU A 294 16.50 29.47 14.90
N ARG A 295 17.01 30.09 13.83
CA ARG A 295 17.27 31.54 13.72
C ARG A 295 18.27 32.06 14.76
N ILE A 296 19.29 31.26 15.07
CA ILE A 296 20.41 31.67 15.93
C ILE A 296 21.44 32.43 15.08
N ALA A 297 22.03 33.49 15.65
CA ALA A 297 23.08 34.25 14.98
C ALA A 297 24.35 33.40 14.79
N VAL A 298 24.91 33.45 13.58
CA VAL A 298 26.19 32.80 13.25
C VAL A 298 27.31 33.85 13.29
N GLN A 299 28.33 33.61 14.12
CA GLN A 299 29.45 34.53 14.33
C GLN A 299 30.77 33.76 14.48
N GLU A 300 31.89 34.36 14.06
CA GLU A 300 33.23 33.75 14.12
C GLU A 300 33.74 33.52 15.54
N ASP A 301 33.31 34.34 16.49
CA ASP A 301 33.60 34.32 17.93
C ASP A 301 32.48 33.66 18.76
N GLY A 302 31.47 33.08 18.10
CA GLY A 302 30.39 32.34 18.74
C GLY A 302 30.83 30.97 19.29
N LEU A 303 29.94 30.34 20.06
CA LEU A 303 30.17 28.98 20.59
C LEU A 303 30.38 27.99 19.44
N ARG A 304 31.49 27.28 19.44
CA ARG A 304 31.84 26.30 18.42
C ARG A 304 30.91 25.11 18.54
N ALA A 305 30.20 24.79 17.47
CA ALA A 305 29.23 23.71 17.46
C ALA A 305 29.55 22.71 16.34
N ALA A 306 29.62 21.42 16.70
CA ALA A 306 29.93 20.32 15.79
C ALA A 306 29.06 19.09 16.09
N PRO A 307 28.85 18.21 15.10
CA PRO A 307 28.31 16.89 15.38
C PRO A 307 29.34 16.04 16.14
N ASP A 308 28.88 15.21 17.07
CA ASP A 308 29.71 14.30 17.86
C ASP A 308 30.55 13.32 17.02
N SER A 309 30.08 12.99 15.82
CA SER A 309 30.78 12.14 14.88
C SER A 309 32.00 12.78 14.22
N ALA A 310 32.12 14.11 14.23
CA ALA A 310 33.20 14.81 13.55
C ALA A 310 34.54 14.73 14.30
N LYS A 311 34.55 14.24 15.56
CA LYS A 311 35.74 14.20 16.43
C LYS A 311 36.45 15.56 16.52
N MET A 312 35.68 16.64 16.42
CA MET A 312 36.17 18.01 16.52
C MET A 312 36.00 18.51 17.95
N ASP A 313 36.97 19.26 18.44
CA ASP A 313 36.85 20.01 19.68
C ASP A 313 35.87 21.18 19.49
N ALA A 314 34.77 21.18 20.25
CA ALA A 314 33.66 22.10 20.12
C ALA A 314 32.94 22.27 21.45
N ASP A 315 32.50 23.50 21.75
CA ASP A 315 31.73 23.86 22.95
C ASP A 315 30.37 23.14 22.98
N ILE A 316 29.80 22.87 21.80
CA ILE A 316 28.51 22.18 21.63
C ILE A 316 28.69 20.94 20.75
N GLN A 317 28.44 19.78 21.34
CA GLN A 317 28.42 18.49 20.64
C GLN A 317 26.97 18.06 20.37
N VAL A 318 26.62 17.91 19.10
CA VAL A 318 25.28 17.57 18.63
C VAL A 318 25.23 16.10 18.18
N PRO A 319 24.23 15.29 18.61
CA PRO A 319 24.16 13.89 18.23
C PRO A 319 23.89 13.72 16.72
N ALA A 320 24.85 13.10 16.01
CA ALA A 320 24.72 12.79 14.59
C ALA A 320 24.21 11.38 14.34
N HIS A 321 24.73 10.39 15.10
CA HIS A 321 24.35 8.98 14.97
C HIS A 321 23.43 8.59 16.12
N GLN A 322 22.13 8.48 15.82
CA GLN A 322 21.13 8.00 16.76
C GLN A 322 20.53 6.69 16.27
N PRO A 323 20.14 5.79 17.18
CA PRO A 323 19.52 4.51 16.85
C PRO A 323 18.30 4.68 15.92
N TYR A 324 18.11 3.75 14.98
CA TYR A 324 17.01 3.81 13.99
C TYR A 324 15.63 3.42 14.55
N ASP A 325 15.60 2.77 15.72
CA ASP A 325 14.40 2.48 16.50
C ASP A 325 13.84 3.72 17.21
N MET A 326 14.67 4.76 17.41
CA MET A 326 14.20 6.05 17.88
C MET A 326 13.37 6.77 16.81
N ASP A 327 12.30 7.42 17.25
CA ASP A 327 11.45 8.20 16.36
C ASP A 327 12.24 9.28 15.62
N ILE A 328 11.93 9.50 14.34
CA ILE A 328 12.68 10.46 13.51
C ILE A 328 12.57 11.89 14.02
N LEU A 329 11.43 12.26 14.58
CA LEU A 329 11.21 13.60 15.09
C LEU A 329 11.99 13.79 16.39
N GLU A 330 11.97 12.79 17.27
CA GLU A 330 12.74 12.79 18.52
C GLU A 330 14.25 12.95 18.26
N ARG A 331 14.78 12.25 17.24
CA ARG A 331 16.17 12.39 16.80
C ARG A 331 16.52 13.84 16.47
N VAL A 332 15.69 14.51 15.66
CA VAL A 332 15.88 15.91 15.29
C VAL A 332 15.72 16.85 16.49
N VAL A 333 14.73 16.60 17.35
CA VAL A 333 14.45 17.37 18.58
C VAL A 333 15.66 17.35 19.53
N GLN A 334 16.29 16.20 19.73
CA GLN A 334 17.49 16.10 20.59
C GLN A 334 18.65 16.97 20.08
N ARG A 335 18.80 17.13 18.76
CA ARG A 335 19.83 18.02 18.19
C ARG A 335 19.57 19.48 18.57
N TYR A 336 18.31 19.88 18.54
CA TYR A 336 17.88 21.24 18.85
C TYR A 336 18.04 21.53 20.34
N GLU A 337 17.66 20.57 21.19
CA GLU A 337 17.88 20.66 22.64
C GLU A 337 19.36 20.84 22.98
N ARG A 338 20.25 20.11 22.29
CA ARG A 338 21.71 20.22 22.51
C ARG A 338 22.27 21.57 22.13
N ILE A 339 21.79 22.18 21.04
CA ILE A 339 22.22 23.54 20.67
C ILE A 339 21.73 24.59 21.68
N LEU A 340 20.51 24.46 22.20
CA LEU A 340 19.93 25.45 23.11
C LEU A 340 20.32 25.25 24.58
N LYS A 341 20.75 24.06 24.96
CA LYS A 341 21.28 23.74 26.29
C LYS A 341 22.62 23.01 26.12
N PRO A 342 23.72 23.74 25.86
CA PRO A 342 25.04 23.16 25.90
C PRO A 342 25.26 22.50 27.27
N SER A 343 25.84 21.29 27.29
CA SER A 343 26.31 20.72 28.55
C SER A 343 27.36 21.66 29.15
N LYS A 344 27.26 21.92 30.46
CA LYS A 344 28.28 22.67 31.20
C LYS A 344 29.63 22.00 31.14
#